data_AF-A0A2N5V3D2-F1
#
_entry.id   AF-A0A2N5V3D2-F1
#
_cell.length_a   1.000
_cell.length_b   1.000
_cell.length_c   1.000
_cell.angle_alpha   90.00
_cell.angle_beta   90.00
_cell.angle_gamma   90.00
#
_symmetry.space_group_name_H-M   'P 1'
#
loop_
_entity.id
_entity.type
_entity.pdbx_description
1 polymer ?
#
loop_
_entity_poly.entity_id
_entity_poly.type
_entity_poly.pdbx_seq_one_letter_code
_entity_poly.pdbx_strand_id
1 'polypeptide(L)' 'MLFKFITKPNPIILAVTAANTDLAYSGGLKLAREVDPDGTPTIGLLTKVDLMAQGTNVVDILSGRIIPLRFG' A
#
# COMPACT_ATOMS: atom_id res chain seq x y z
N MET A 1 -16.00 9.89 -5.39
CA MET A 1 -16.59 8.57 -5.74
C MET A 1 -15.92 7.37 -5.04
N LEU A 2 -14.69 7.48 -4.48
CA LEU A 2 -14.03 6.43 -3.67
C LEU A 2 -14.42 6.45 -2.18
N PHE A 3 -14.43 7.63 -1.55
CA PHE A 3 -14.74 7.81 -0.12
C PHE A 3 -16.06 7.13 0.30
N LYS A 4 -17.07 7.10 -0.58
CA LYS A 4 -18.35 6.40 -0.34
C LYS A 4 -18.20 4.91 0.04
N PHE A 5 -17.12 4.26 -0.39
CA PHE A 5 -16.84 2.85 -0.11
C PHE A 5 -15.84 2.67 1.03
N ILE A 6 -14.76 3.44 1.01
CA ILE A 6 -13.66 3.29 1.97
C ILE A 6 -13.92 3.94 3.34
N THR A 7 -15.00 4.72 3.50
CA THR A 7 -15.42 5.26 4.81
C THR A 7 -16.57 4.50 5.46
N LYS A 8 -16.97 3.35 4.89
CA LYS A 8 -17.98 2.47 5.52
C LYS A 8 -17.41 1.85 6.80
N PRO A 9 -18.25 1.43 7.77
CA PRO A 9 -17.77 0.67 8.92
C PRO A 9 -17.13 -0.65 8.45
N ASN A 10 -15.87 -0.86 8.82
CA ASN A 10 -15.02 -2.03 8.48
C ASN A 10 -14.79 -2.26 6.97
N PRO A 11 -14.18 -1.30 6.23
CA PRO A 11 -13.85 -1.50 4.83
C PRO A 11 -12.53 -2.27 4.71
N ILE A 12 -12.49 -3.35 3.92
CA ILE A 12 -11.21 -3.98 3.54
C ILE A 12 -10.61 -3.16 2.40
N ILE A 13 -9.42 -2.60 2.61
CA ILE A 13 -8.74 -1.77 1.62
C ILE A 13 -7.55 -2.54 1.06
N LEU A 14 -7.58 -2.83 -0.24
CA LEU A 14 -6.44 -3.40 -0.96
C LEU A 14 -5.70 -2.29 -1.71
N ALA A 15 -4.60 -1.83 -1.14
CA ALA A 15 -3.79 -0.74 -1.69
C ALA A 15 -2.74 -1.29 -2.68
N VAL A 16 -3.11 -1.34 -3.96
CA VAL A 16 -2.23 -1.84 -5.03
C VAL A 16 -1.24 -0.78 -5.50
N THR A 17 0.05 -1.10 -5.45
CA THR A 17 1.15 -0.23 -5.89
C THR A 17 2.08 -1.01 -6.83
N ALA A 18 2.61 -0.34 -7.86
CA ALA A 18 3.61 -0.92 -8.73
C ALA A 18 5.02 -0.74 -8.14
N ALA A 19 5.84 -1.78 -8.19
CA ALA A 19 7.17 -1.82 -7.56
C ALA A 19 8.21 -0.95 -8.26
N ASN A 20 7.96 -0.60 -9.52
CA ASN A 20 8.78 0.33 -10.29
C ASN A 20 8.48 1.81 -9.97
N THR A 21 7.53 2.07 -9.06
CA THR A 21 7.19 3.41 -8.56
C THR A 21 7.47 3.50 -7.08
N ASP A 22 7.76 4.70 -6.58
CA ASP A 22 8.00 4.92 -5.16
C ASP A 22 6.71 4.69 -4.35
N LEU A 23 6.78 3.79 -3.36
CA LEU A 23 5.67 3.49 -2.46
C LEU A 23 5.19 4.72 -1.69
N ALA A 24 6.08 5.65 -1.36
CA ALA A 24 5.74 6.87 -0.64
C ALA A 24 4.79 7.78 -1.44
N TYR A 25 4.80 7.67 -2.77
CA TYR A 25 3.93 8.40 -3.68
C TYR A 25 2.70 7.59 -4.12
N SER A 26 2.47 6.42 -3.53
CA SER A 26 1.28 5.62 -3.82
C SER A 26 0.01 6.33 -3.38
N GLY A 27 -0.81 6.75 -4.35
CA GLY A 27 -2.12 7.35 -4.09
C GLY A 27 -3.05 6.41 -3.34
N GLY A 28 -2.95 5.09 -3.57
CA GLY A 28 -3.75 4.08 -2.88
C GLY A 28 -3.44 4.01 -1.39
N LEU A 29 -2.14 3.93 -1.03
CA LEU A 29 -1.71 3.92 0.36
C LEU A 29 -1.98 5.25 1.07
N LYS A 30 -1.84 6.38 0.36
CA LYS A 30 -2.17 7.70 0.91
C LYS A 30 -3.66 7.80 1.26
N LEU A 31 -4.55 7.43 0.33
CA LEU A 31 -5.98 7.43 0.58
C LEU A 31 -6.40 6.43 1.66
N ALA A 32 -5.76 5.25 1.71
CA ALA A 32 -5.99 4.27 2.75
C ALA A 32 -5.65 4.84 4.14
N ARG A 33 -4.49 5.49 4.28
CA ARG A 33 -4.09 6.15 5.54
C ARG A 33 -5.01 7.28 5.98
N GLU A 34 -5.65 7.99 5.06
CA GLU A 34 -6.62 9.05 5.39
C GLU A 34 -7.89 8.51 6.05
N VAL A 35 -8.27 7.25 5.77
CA VAL A 35 -9.50 6.63 6.30
C VAL A 35 -9.24 5.52 7.32
N ASP A 36 -8.04 4.94 7.30
CA ASP A 36 -7.56 3.86 8.16
C ASP A 36 -6.12 4.18 8.62
N PRO A 37 -5.96 5.10 9.58
CA PRO A 37 -4.64 5.49 10.09
C PRO A 37 -3.93 4.36 10.85
N ASP A 38 -4.69 3.38 11.38
CA ASP A 38 -4.17 2.22 12.10
C ASP A 38 -3.73 1.07 11.17
N GLY A 39 -3.94 1.21 9.85
CA GLY A 39 -3.60 0.21 8.85
C GLY A 39 -4.32 -1.13 9.07
N THR A 40 -5.49 -1.10 9.69
CA THR A 40 -6.32 -2.27 10.02
C THR A 40 -7.78 -2.00 9.62
N PRO A 41 -8.31 -2.53 8.50
CA PRO A 41 -7.84 -3.68 7.71
C PRO A 41 -7.36 -3.32 6.29
N THR A 42 -6.33 -2.48 6.20
CA THR A 42 -5.62 -2.21 4.93
C THR A 42 -4.54 -3.26 4.63
N ILE A 43 -4.49 -3.76 3.40
CA ILE A 43 -3.49 -4.68 2.86
C ILE A 43 -2.74 -3.99 1.72
N GLY A 44 -1.41 -3.94 1.79
CA GLY A 44 -0.56 -3.43 0.72
C GLY A 44 -0.27 -4.53 -0.31
N LEU A 45 -0.52 -4.25 -1.59
CA LEU A 45 -0.19 -5.18 -2.67
C LEU A 45 0.88 -4.56 -3.57
N LEU A 46 2.03 -5.21 -3.66
CA LEU A 46 3.10 -4.82 -4.58
C LEU A 46 3.03 -5.65 -5.86
N THR A 47 3.01 -4.98 -7.01
CA THR A 47 2.91 -5.60 -8.34
C THR A 47 4.05 -5.15 -9.25
N LYS A 48 4.22 -5.75 -10.43
CA LYS A 48 5.22 -5.32 -11.43
C LYS A 48 6.67 -5.29 -10.94
N VAL A 49 7.05 -6.25 -10.10
CA VAL A 49 8.41 -6.39 -9.56
C VAL A 49 9.44 -6.64 -10.68
N ASP A 50 9.00 -7.24 -11.78
CA ASP A 50 9.77 -7.43 -13.01
C ASP A 50 10.23 -6.14 -13.68
N LEU A 51 9.53 -5.01 -13.45
CA LEU A 51 9.85 -3.71 -14.05
C LEU A 51 10.76 -2.84 -13.17
N MET A 52 11.29 -3.39 -12.08
CA MET A 52 12.14 -2.62 -11.18
C MET A 52 13.50 -2.33 -11.80
N ALA A 53 14.07 -1.17 -11.42
CA ALA A 53 15.40 -0.79 -11.85
C ALA A 53 16.45 -1.76 -11.31
N GLN A 54 17.41 -2.10 -12.16
CA GLN A 54 18.51 -2.98 -11.78
C GLN A 54 19.28 -2.39 -10.59
N GLY A 55 19.52 -3.20 -9.56
CA GLY A 55 20.16 -2.76 -8.31
C GLY A 55 19.19 -2.28 -7.22
N THR A 56 17.88 -2.23 -7.50
CA THR A 56 16.85 -2.01 -6.46
C THR A 56 16.25 -3.34 -5.99
N ASN A 57 15.69 -3.38 -4.78
CA ASN A 57 15.04 -4.57 -4.24
C ASN A 57 13.76 -4.22 -3.47
N VAL A 58 12.86 -5.20 -3.35
CA VAL A 58 11.59 -5.09 -2.61
C VAL A 58 11.66 -5.57 -1.17
N VAL A 59 12.82 -6.04 -0.71
CA VAL A 59 12.95 -6.78 0.55
C VAL A 59 12.52 -5.91 1.72
N ASP A 60 13.00 -4.67 1.79
CA ASP A 60 12.65 -3.76 2.88
C ASP A 60 11.18 -3.32 2.85
N ILE A 61 10.57 -3.28 1.66
CA ILE A 61 9.14 -2.98 1.48
C ILE A 61 8.30 -4.14 2.01
N LEU A 62 8.55 -5.36 1.52
CA LEU A 62 7.82 -6.56 1.92
C LEU A 62 8.09 -6.98 3.37
N SER A 63 9.22 -6.53 3.95
CA SER A 63 9.52 -6.71 5.37
C SER A 63 8.83 -5.68 6.27
N GLY A 64 8.03 -4.76 5.71
CA GLY A 64 7.35 -3.70 6.47
C GLY A 64 8.28 -2.63 7.06
N ARG A 65 9.54 -2.56 6.61
CA ARG A 65 10.54 -1.60 7.14
C ARG A 65 10.37 -0.19 6.58
N ILE A 66 9.81 -0.06 5.36
CA ILE A 66 9.57 1.24 4.71
C ILE A 66 8.17 1.78 5.05
N ILE A 67 7.14 0.96 4.84
CA ILE A 67 5.76 1.30 5.21
C ILE A 67 5.22 0.18 6.10
N PRO A 68 5.05 0.42 7.41
CA PRO A 68 4.50 -0.58 8.30
C PRO A 68 2.99 -0.72 8.00
N LEU A 69 2.61 -1.88 7.53
CA LEU A 69 1.21 -2.31 7.38
C LEU A 69 0.97 -3.49 8.32
N ARG A 70 -0.17 -3.49 8.99
CA ARG A 70 -0.43 -4.49 10.05
C ARG A 70 -0.69 -5.90 9.50
N PHE A 71 -1.10 -5.98 8.24
CA PHE A 71 -1.37 -7.24 7.54
C PHE A 71 -0.31 -7.63 6.50
N GLY A 72 0.85 -6.96 6.50
CA GLY A 72 1.93 -7.17 5.52
C GLY A 72 2.18 -5.95 4.65
#